data_AF-A0A952Z557-F1
#
_entry.id   AF-A0A952Z557-F1
#
_cell.length_a   1.000
_cell.length_b   1.000
_cell.length_c   1.000
_cell.angle_alpha   90.00
_cell.angle_beta   90.00
_cell.angle_gamma   90.00
#
_symmetry.space_group_name_H-M   'P 1'
#
loop_
_entity.id
_entity.type
_entity.pdbx_description
1 polymer ?
#
loop_
_entity_poly.entity_id
_entity_poly.type
_entity_poly.pdbx_seq_one_letter_code
_entity_poly.pdbx_strand_id
1 'polypeptide(L)'
;MDANIQFADGNAIDLESWVSENLLTSVRLDLGSVLTSSRGAITRAYGAVAADFIQGSFNNDSIKGYGGNDYLLGNAGDDLLVGGSGNDTLQGGEGDDTLQGGLGADQHTG
;
A
#
# COMPACT_ATOMS: atom_id res chain seq x y z
N MET A 1 12.25 9.85 -15.11
CA MET A 1 11.87 9.20 -13.83
C MET A 1 11.67 7.77 -14.24
N ASP A 2 12.68 6.96 -13.99
CA ASP A 2 12.79 5.66 -14.65
C ASP A 2 11.82 4.72 -13.93
N ALA A 3 10.71 4.39 -14.60
CA ALA A 3 9.73 3.46 -14.07
C ALA A 3 10.18 2.04 -14.44
N ASN A 4 10.75 1.33 -13.47
CA ASN A 4 11.11 -0.07 -13.65
C ASN A 4 10.52 -0.92 -12.53
N ILE A 5 10.30 -2.20 -12.83
CA ILE A 5 10.10 -3.22 -11.81
C ILE A 5 11.41 -3.98 -11.72
N GLN A 6 12.10 -3.85 -10.60
CA GLN A 6 13.34 -4.56 -10.32
C GLN A 6 13.04 -5.84 -9.55
N PHE A 7 13.50 -6.96 -10.08
CA PHE A 7 13.47 -8.26 -9.42
C PHE A 7 14.70 -8.43 -8.53
N ALA A 8 14.58 -9.31 -7.52
CA ALA A 8 15.64 -9.58 -6.56
C ALA A 8 16.91 -10.22 -7.18
N ASP A 9 16.81 -10.74 -8.40
CA ASP A 9 17.94 -11.26 -9.18
C ASP A 9 18.68 -10.16 -9.97
N GLY A 10 18.25 -8.89 -9.82
CA GLY A 10 18.83 -7.73 -10.50
C GLY A 10 18.27 -7.50 -11.90
N ASN A 11 17.38 -8.37 -12.41
CA ASN A 11 16.69 -8.13 -13.66
C ASN A 11 15.65 -7.02 -13.49
N ALA A 12 15.46 -6.22 -14.52
CA ALA A 12 14.46 -5.17 -14.53
C ALA A 12 13.57 -5.30 -15.78
N ILE A 13 12.27 -5.10 -15.59
CA ILE A 13 11.38 -4.79 -16.71
C ILE A 13 11.39 -3.28 -16.88
N ASP A 14 11.85 -2.83 -18.04
CA ASP A 14 11.79 -1.44 -18.47
C ASP A 14 10.36 -1.12 -18.92
N LEU A 15 9.68 -0.26 -18.15
CA LEU A 15 8.32 0.16 -18.46
C LEU A 15 8.30 1.44 -19.31
N GLU A 16 9.44 2.09 -19.57
CA GLU A 16 9.48 3.35 -20.33
C GLU A 16 9.06 3.15 -21.78
N SER A 17 9.47 2.06 -22.42
CA SER A 17 9.03 1.71 -23.79
C SER A 17 7.51 1.47 -23.86
N TRP A 18 6.91 0.96 -22.79
CA TRP A 18 5.50 0.59 -22.78
C TRP A 18 4.57 1.75 -22.42
N VAL A 19 5.05 2.68 -21.60
CA VAL A 19 4.36 3.93 -21.26
C VAL A 19 4.50 4.97 -22.37
N SER A 20 5.67 5.09 -23.01
CA SER A 20 5.90 6.05 -24.11
C SER A 20 5.10 5.72 -25.38
N GLU A 21 4.77 4.44 -25.58
CA GLU A 21 3.90 4.00 -26.68
C GLU A 21 2.39 4.03 -26.32
N ASN A 22 2.02 4.51 -25.12
CA ASN A 22 0.64 4.47 -24.60
C ASN A 22 -0.01 3.07 -24.64
N LEU A 23 0.80 2.00 -24.63
CA LEU A 23 0.32 0.62 -24.71
C LEU A 23 -0.15 0.08 -23.35
N LEU A 24 0.11 0.80 -22.28
CA LEU A 24 -0.28 0.43 -20.93
C LEU A 24 -1.16 1.49 -20.29
N THR A 25 -2.39 1.07 -19.94
CA THR A 25 -3.33 1.86 -19.15
C THR A 25 -3.30 1.48 -17.67
N SER A 26 -2.73 0.31 -17.33
CA SER A 26 -2.50 -0.15 -15.96
C SER A 26 -1.42 -1.23 -15.91
N VAL A 27 -0.53 -1.18 -14.93
CA VAL A 27 0.32 -2.32 -14.55
C VAL A 27 -0.33 -2.99 -13.35
N ARG A 28 -0.90 -4.18 -13.54
CA ARG A 28 -1.46 -4.99 -12.45
C ARG A 28 -0.49 -6.11 -12.12
N LEU A 29 0.00 -6.11 -10.89
CA LEU A 29 0.66 -7.27 -10.31
C LEU A 29 -0.45 -8.11 -9.64
N ASP A 30 -0.91 -9.15 -10.32
CA ASP A 30 -1.95 -10.05 -9.80
C ASP A 30 -1.34 -11.00 -8.76
N LEU A 31 -0.89 -10.42 -7.66
CA LEU A 31 -0.25 -11.11 -6.56
C LEU A 31 -1.33 -11.44 -5.53
N GLY A 32 -2.25 -12.34 -5.89
CA GLY A 32 -3.07 -13.01 -4.89
C GLY A 32 -2.13 -13.60 -3.84
N SER A 33 -2.02 -12.93 -2.68
CA SER A 33 -1.13 -13.19 -1.53
C SER A 33 0.38 -12.85 -1.58
N VAL A 34 0.94 -12.18 -2.60
CA VAL A 34 2.42 -12.11 -2.77
C VAL A 34 3.04 -10.70 -2.58
N LEU A 35 2.49 -9.90 -1.66
CA LEU A 35 3.29 -8.84 -0.99
C LEU A 35 3.56 -9.16 0.49
N THR A 36 2.94 -10.21 1.02
CA THR A 36 3.16 -10.67 2.38
C THR A 36 4.20 -11.80 2.37
N SER A 37 5.49 -11.49 2.47
CA SER A 37 6.54 -12.35 3.12
C SER A 37 7.98 -12.12 2.64
N SER A 38 8.53 -10.91 2.81
CA SER A 38 9.98 -10.81 3.09
C SER A 38 10.32 -9.52 3.82
N ARG A 39 10.08 -9.53 5.14
CA ARG A 39 10.93 -8.88 6.14
C ARG A 39 11.48 -7.50 5.73
N GLY A 40 10.60 -6.50 5.62
CA GLY A 40 10.99 -5.09 5.68
C GLY A 40 11.10 -4.28 4.37
N ALA A 41 10.47 -4.67 3.27
CA ALA A 41 10.59 -3.90 2.02
C ALA A 41 9.50 -2.85 1.77
N ILE A 42 8.29 -3.01 2.31
CA ILE A 42 7.15 -2.15 1.95
C ILE A 42 6.93 -1.05 2.98
N THR A 43 7.83 -0.07 3.03
CA THR A 43 7.66 1.12 3.89
C THR A 43 6.64 2.13 3.35
N ARG A 44 6.17 1.93 2.11
CA ARG A 44 5.13 2.76 1.48
C ARG A 44 4.18 1.89 0.67
N ALA A 45 2.89 1.96 0.97
CA ALA A 45 1.84 1.25 0.25
C ALA A 45 0.68 2.18 -0.09
N TYR A 46 0.06 1.97 -1.26
CA TYR A 46 -1.04 2.78 -1.76
C TYR A 46 -2.13 1.89 -2.33
N GLY A 47 -3.37 2.13 -1.94
CA GLY A 47 -4.58 1.55 -2.50
C GLY A 47 -5.05 2.24 -3.78
N ALA A 48 -6.30 2.02 -4.14
CA ALA A 48 -6.95 2.51 -5.34
C ALA A 48 -8.29 3.19 -4.99
N VAL A 49 -9.27 3.16 -5.90
CA VAL A 49 -10.62 3.72 -5.69
C VAL A 49 -11.63 2.67 -5.22
N ALA A 50 -11.17 1.44 -5.02
CA ALA A 50 -11.98 0.30 -4.60
C ALA A 50 -11.44 -0.19 -3.24
N ALA A 51 -12.25 -0.97 -2.53
CA ALA A 51 -11.87 -1.54 -1.25
C ALA A 51 -10.58 -2.37 -1.36
N ASP A 52 -9.59 -2.02 -0.55
CA ASP A 52 -8.29 -2.66 -0.50
C ASP A 52 -8.01 -3.31 0.87
N PHE A 53 -7.13 -4.32 0.86
CA PHE A 53 -6.51 -4.87 2.07
C PHE A 53 -5.01 -4.63 1.97
N ILE A 54 -4.48 -3.78 2.86
CA ILE A 54 -3.07 -3.38 2.84
C ILE A 54 -2.46 -3.65 4.21
N GLN A 55 -1.38 -4.42 4.22
CA GLN A 55 -0.62 -4.73 5.41
C GLN A 55 0.81 -4.19 5.28
N GLY A 56 1.25 -3.46 6.30
CA GLY A 56 2.61 -2.97 6.50
C GLY A 56 3.59 -4.08 6.87
N SER A 57 4.80 -3.65 7.16
CA SER A 57 5.92 -4.45 7.63
C SER A 57 5.98 -4.49 9.17
N PHE A 58 7.17 -4.66 9.74
CA PHE A 58 7.40 -4.54 11.19
C PHE A 58 8.33 -3.34 11.48
N ASN A 59 8.39 -2.41 10.53
CA ASN A 59 9.09 -1.13 10.66
C ASN A 59 8.08 -0.02 10.41
N ASN A 60 8.46 1.21 10.69
CA ASN A 60 7.65 2.39 10.41
C ASN A 60 7.24 2.48 8.93
N ASP A 61 5.94 2.41 8.67
CA ASP A 61 5.35 2.38 7.34
C ASP A 61 4.47 3.61 7.06
N SER A 62 4.25 3.90 5.78
CA SER A 62 3.26 4.88 5.32
C SER A 62 2.29 4.22 4.34
N ILE A 63 1.06 4.01 4.79
CA ILE A 63 0.00 3.31 4.07
C ILE A 63 -1.13 4.28 3.75
N LYS A 64 -1.62 4.29 2.51
CA LYS A 64 -2.77 5.11 2.09
C LYS A 64 -3.79 4.29 1.30
N GLY A 65 -5.05 4.25 1.69
CA GLY A 65 -6.13 3.54 1.00
C GLY A 65 -6.72 4.27 -0.22
N TYR A 66 -6.79 5.61 -0.13
CA TYR A 66 -7.44 6.52 -1.09
C TYR A 66 -8.95 6.43 -1.16
N GLY A 67 -9.54 5.46 -1.84
CA GLY A 67 -10.99 5.39 -2.01
C GLY A 67 -11.50 3.97 -1.97
N GLY A 68 -12.69 3.78 -1.41
CA GLY A 68 -13.19 2.44 -1.11
C GLY A 68 -13.34 2.26 0.40
N ASN A 69 -13.78 1.07 0.81
CA ASN A 69 -13.83 0.73 2.23
C ASN A 69 -12.61 -0.14 2.52
N ASP A 70 -11.56 0.45 3.06
CA ASP A 70 -10.25 -0.18 3.12
C ASP A 70 -9.98 -0.85 4.47
N TYR A 71 -9.11 -1.85 4.47
CA TYR A 71 -8.52 -2.44 5.68
C TYR A 71 -7.01 -2.21 5.66
N LEU A 72 -6.52 -1.36 6.55
CA LEU A 72 -5.12 -0.97 6.66
C LEU A 72 -4.53 -1.49 7.97
N LEU A 73 -3.45 -2.25 7.92
CA LEU A 73 -2.77 -2.85 9.09
C LEU A 73 -1.29 -2.47 9.12
N GLY A 74 -0.80 -1.77 10.15
CA GLY A 74 0.60 -1.38 10.31
C GLY A 74 1.52 -2.50 10.83
N ASN A 75 1.01 -3.28 11.79
CA ASN A 75 1.71 -4.28 12.59
C ASN A 75 2.64 -3.72 13.66
N ALA A 76 3.90 -3.40 13.37
CA ALA A 76 4.84 -2.90 14.38
C ALA A 76 5.71 -1.81 13.79
N GLY A 77 6.13 -0.87 14.64
CA GLY A 77 6.77 0.37 14.21
C GLY A 77 5.84 1.56 14.40
N ASP A 78 6.36 2.77 14.22
CA ASP A 78 5.54 3.98 14.28
C ASP A 78 4.97 4.26 12.89
N ASP A 79 3.72 3.90 12.66
CA ASP A 79 3.13 3.87 11.32
C ASP A 79 2.25 5.09 11.02
N LEU A 80 2.14 5.43 9.74
CA LEU A 80 1.18 6.41 9.21
C LEU A 80 0.16 5.71 8.31
N LEU A 81 -1.07 5.55 8.79
CA LEU A 81 -2.17 4.94 8.04
C LEU A 81 -3.20 6.01 7.67
N VAL A 82 -3.52 6.13 6.39
CA VAL A 82 -4.53 7.07 5.88
C VAL A 82 -5.58 6.31 5.08
N GLY A 83 -6.82 6.22 5.57
CA GLY A 83 -7.93 5.52 4.89
C GLY A 83 -8.28 6.19 3.56
N GLY A 84 -8.82 7.40 3.63
CA GLY A 84 -9.14 8.20 2.46
C GLY A 84 -10.63 8.48 2.37
N SER A 85 -11.35 7.86 1.44
CA SER A 85 -12.79 8.05 1.27
C SER A 85 -13.52 6.73 1.25
N GLY A 86 -14.57 6.61 2.07
CA GLY A 86 -15.29 5.38 2.32
C GLY A 86 -15.23 5.03 3.80
N ASN A 87 -15.70 3.85 4.17
CA ASN A 87 -15.73 3.42 5.56
C ASN A 87 -14.54 2.51 5.83
N ASP A 88 -13.49 3.06 6.41
CA ASP A 88 -12.20 2.39 6.52
C ASP A 88 -12.00 1.73 7.89
N THR A 89 -11.19 0.67 7.92
CA THR A 89 -10.70 0.02 9.14
C THR A 89 -9.19 0.15 9.20
N LEU A 90 -8.69 0.88 10.19
CA LEU A 90 -7.26 1.16 10.39
C LEU A 90 -6.79 0.48 11.68
N GLN A 91 -5.74 -0.32 11.60
CA GLN A 91 -5.11 -0.97 12.73
C GLN A 91 -3.63 -0.62 12.76
N GLY A 92 -3.19 0.18 13.72
CA GLY A 92 -1.80 0.58 13.90
C GLY A 92 -0.93 -0.60 14.31
N GLY A 93 -1.16 -1.12 15.51
CA GLY A 93 -0.44 -2.25 16.06
C GLY A 93 0.53 -1.83 17.17
N GLU A 94 1.73 -2.39 17.18
CA GLU A 94 2.75 -2.05 18.17
C GLU A 94 3.56 -0.81 17.75
N GLY A 95 3.34 0.33 18.40
CA GLY A 95 4.14 1.54 18.16
C GLY A 95 3.36 2.82 18.42
N ASP A 96 3.99 3.97 18.16
CA ASP A 96 3.32 5.27 18.22
C ASP A 96 2.72 5.61 16.85
N ASP A 97 1.51 5.11 16.59
CA ASP A 97 0.87 5.21 15.27
C ASP A 97 0.07 6.50 15.04
N THR A 98 0.09 6.97 13.80
CA THR A 98 -0.79 8.03 13.29
C THR A 98 -1.84 7.44 12.36
N LEU A 99 -3.09 7.38 12.85
CA LEU A 99 -4.23 6.84 12.10
C LEU A 99 -5.16 7.97 11.65
N GLN A 100 -5.38 8.11 10.34
CA GLN A 100 -6.28 9.08 9.74
C GLN A 100 -7.33 8.37 8.87
N GLY A 101 -8.56 8.25 9.37
CA GLY A 101 -9.66 7.63 8.63
C GLY A 101 -9.99 8.36 7.33
N GLY A 102 -10.37 9.64 7.42
CA GLY A 102 -10.67 10.45 6.24
C GLY A 102 -12.15 10.78 6.13
N LEU A 103 -12.73 10.65 4.94
CA LEU A 103 -14.15 10.86 4.68
C LEU A 103 -14.91 9.55 4.83
N GLY A 104 -15.84 9.48 5.79
CA GLY A 104 -16.73 8.33 5.95
C GLY A 104 -16.86 7.94 7.42
N ALA A 105 -17.39 6.75 7.66
CA ALA A 105 -17.50 6.18 8.99
C ALA A 105 -16.35 5.19 9.22
N ASP A 106 -15.29 5.67 9.86
CA ASP A 106 -14.05 4.93 10.02
C ASP A 106 -13.90 4.33 11.41
N GLN A 107 -13.23 3.18 11.46
CA GLN A 107 -12.85 2.50 12.69
C GLN A 107 -11.33 2.48 12.79
N HIS A 108 -10.79 2.89 13.94
CA HIS A 108 -9.36 2.83 14.20
C HIS A 108 -9.06 2.14 15.53
N THR A 109 -8.07 1.25 15.50
CA THR A 109 -7.46 0.65 16.69
C THR A 109 -5.97 0.96 16.66
N GLY A 110 -5.49 1.66 17.69
CA GLY A 110 -4.06 1.83 17.96
C GLY A 110 -3.50 0.52 18.45
#